data_AF-A0A2G8JQV6-F1
#
_entry.id   AF-A0A2G8JQV6-F1
#
_cell.length_a   1.000
_cell.length_b   1.000
_cell.length_c   1.000
_cell.angle_alpha   90.00
_cell.angle_beta   90.00
_cell.angle_gamma   90.00
#
_symmetry.space_group_name_H-M   'P 1'
#
loop_
_entity.id
_entity.type
_entity.pdbx_description
1 polymer ?
#
loop_
_entity_poly.entity_id
_entity_poly.type
_entity_poly.pdbx_seq_one_letter_code
_entity_poly.pdbx_strand_id
1 'polypeptide(L)'
;MGHARKRKDCYIIPNHPKLNKQLFDALTGKNQQMFWQKNDFKNNVGDGCYNELITIGILLEEDILKINDTPGMAAVSVIQRTTVVRFYHKLFAEWYAANYLSKCAGSMEHGALWFQKEFEKINPVDLQFVFRFACGLNKKASSRIIKYLKGIKDGQSFAILCFFEQVGETDDVVAMVKDLLTGGVTITSTDSRLLQRSTIQILDIAAKSDSAPAFSFSSICC
;
A
#
# COMPACT_ATOMS: atom_id res chain seq x y z
N MET A 1 -42.11 -7.43 -4.55
CA MET A 1 -41.11 -8.43 -4.13
C MET A 1 -39.81 -8.16 -4.89
N GLY A 2 -38.87 -7.44 -4.26
CA GLY A 2 -37.59 -7.10 -4.88
C GLY A 2 -36.59 -8.23 -4.70
N HIS A 3 -36.12 -8.81 -5.81
CA HIS A 3 -35.03 -9.77 -5.77
C HIS A 3 -33.75 -9.08 -5.28
N ALA A 4 -33.36 -9.37 -4.04
CA ALA A 4 -32.03 -9.11 -3.55
C ALA A 4 -31.02 -9.81 -4.47
N ARG A 5 -30.20 -9.02 -5.17
CA ARG A 5 -29.00 -9.52 -5.84
C ARG A 5 -28.10 -10.10 -4.74
N LYS A 6 -28.06 -11.43 -4.63
CA LYS A 6 -26.97 -12.13 -3.93
C LYS A 6 -25.66 -11.60 -4.53
N ARG A 7 -24.81 -10.99 -3.71
CA ARG A 7 -23.42 -10.68 -4.09
C ARG A 7 -22.79 -11.98 -4.57
N LYS A 8 -22.42 -12.03 -5.85
CA LYS A 8 -21.64 -13.13 -6.43
C LYS A 8 -20.40 -13.35 -5.56
N ASP A 9 -20.07 -14.62 -5.35
CA ASP A 9 -18.91 -15.07 -4.60
C ASP A 9 -17.69 -14.23 -4.94
N CYS A 10 -17.24 -13.45 -3.96
CA CYS A 10 -16.01 -12.68 -4.09
C CYS A 10 -14.89 -13.71 -4.10
N TYR A 11 -14.17 -13.84 -5.21
CA TYR A 11 -12.92 -14.63 -5.22
C TYR A 11 -12.01 -14.02 -4.14
N ILE A 12 -11.94 -14.68 -2.98
CA ILE A 12 -11.09 -14.26 -1.88
C ILE A 12 -9.67 -14.46 -2.38
N ILE A 13 -8.95 -13.36 -2.65
CA ILE A 13 -7.53 -13.46 -2.96
C ILE A 13 -6.87 -14.18 -1.77
N PRO A 14 -6.17 -15.30 -2.00
CA PRO A 14 -5.65 -16.13 -0.93
C PRO A 14 -4.72 -15.32 -0.02
N ASN A 15 -4.91 -15.46 1.30
CA ASN A 15 -4.05 -14.82 2.27
C ASN A 15 -2.85 -15.72 2.58
N HIS A 16 -1.65 -15.28 2.22
CA HIS A 16 -0.40 -16.00 2.44
C HIS A 16 0.51 -15.24 3.43
N PRO A 17 0.48 -15.53 4.76
CA PRO A 17 1.21 -14.73 5.75
C PRO A 17 2.71 -14.62 5.51
N LYS A 18 3.37 -15.70 5.08
CA LYS A 18 4.81 -15.71 4.76
C LYS A 18 5.14 -14.78 3.59
N LEU A 19 4.33 -14.85 2.53
CA LEU A 19 4.44 -13.96 1.37
C LEU A 19 4.19 -12.51 1.75
N ASN A 20 3.11 -12.23 2.49
CA ASN A 20 2.75 -10.87 2.90
C ASN A 20 3.91 -10.22 3.67
N LYS A 21 4.50 -10.95 4.61
CA LYS A 21 5.66 -10.47 5.38
C LYS A 21 6.88 -10.28 4.49
N GLN A 22 7.23 -11.27 3.66
CA GLN A 22 8.38 -11.19 2.76
C GLN A 22 8.29 -9.97 1.83
N LEU A 23 7.11 -9.70 1.27
CA LEU A 23 6.90 -8.55 0.38
C LEU A 23 6.89 -7.23 1.14
N PHE A 24 6.34 -7.19 2.35
CA PHE A 24 6.45 -6.02 3.19
C PHE A 24 7.92 -5.70 3.47
N ASP A 25 8.70 -6.68 3.94
CA ASP A 25 10.12 -6.51 4.25
C ASP A 25 10.92 -6.10 2.98
N ALA A 26 10.62 -6.70 1.83
CA ALA A 26 11.29 -6.41 0.55
C ALA A 26 10.98 -5.02 -0.01
N LEU A 27 9.74 -4.52 0.15
CA LEU A 27 9.33 -3.20 -0.33
C LEU A 27 9.75 -2.07 0.60
N THR A 28 9.83 -2.33 1.90
CA THR A 28 10.15 -1.33 2.94
C THR A 28 11.63 -1.32 3.34
N GLY A 29 12.42 -2.28 2.84
CA GLY A 29 13.87 -2.31 3.01
C GLY A 29 14.58 -1.15 2.29
N LYS A 30 15.86 -0.95 2.63
CA LYS A 30 16.71 0.13 2.08
C LYS A 30 16.75 0.15 0.54
N ASN A 31 16.70 -1.02 -0.08
CA ASN A 31 16.59 -1.18 -1.53
C ASN A 31 15.34 -2.01 -1.81
N GLN A 32 14.39 -1.45 -2.57
CA GLN A 32 13.18 -2.18 -2.94
C GLN A 32 13.54 -3.40 -3.79
N GLN A 33 13.27 -4.60 -3.26
CA GLN A 33 13.51 -5.84 -3.98
C GLN A 33 12.23 -6.27 -4.71
N MET A 34 12.33 -6.43 -6.03
CA MET A 34 11.22 -6.83 -6.92
C MET A 34 11.46 -8.16 -7.65
N PHE A 35 12.65 -8.74 -7.49
CA PHE A 35 13.07 -9.96 -8.15
C PHE A 35 13.69 -10.90 -7.11
N TRP A 36 13.39 -12.18 -7.24
CA TRP A 36 13.94 -13.22 -6.37
C TRP A 36 14.43 -14.40 -7.19
N GLN A 37 15.47 -15.07 -6.73
CA GLN A 37 15.82 -16.38 -7.28
C GLN A 37 14.66 -17.36 -7.01
N LYS A 38 14.30 -18.17 -8.02
CA LYS A 38 13.11 -19.03 -7.98
C LYS A 38 13.04 -19.96 -6.78
N ASN A 39 14.11 -20.70 -6.50
CA ASN A 39 14.17 -21.66 -5.41
C ASN A 39 14.16 -20.97 -4.05
N ASP A 40 14.87 -19.85 -3.89
CA ASP A 40 14.87 -19.06 -2.66
C ASP A 40 13.47 -18.52 -2.35
N PHE A 41 12.79 -17.96 -3.37
CA PHE A 41 11.43 -17.48 -3.22
C PHE A 41 10.48 -18.60 -2.84
N LYS A 42 10.54 -19.73 -3.56
CA LYS A 42 9.71 -20.91 -3.33
C LYS A 42 9.92 -21.51 -1.94
N ASN A 43 11.17 -21.60 -1.46
CA ASN A 43 11.50 -22.05 -0.12
C ASN A 43 10.92 -21.14 0.97
N ASN A 44 10.89 -19.83 0.74
CA ASN A 44 10.39 -18.86 1.70
C ASN A 44 8.86 -18.83 1.77
N VAL A 45 8.17 -18.81 0.62
CA VAL A 45 6.69 -18.68 0.58
C VAL A 45 5.96 -20.02 0.64
N GLY A 46 6.65 -21.11 0.27
CA GLY A 46 6.12 -22.47 0.18
C GLY A 46 5.53 -22.81 -1.19
N ASP A 47 5.65 -24.08 -1.58
CA ASP A 47 5.27 -24.60 -2.90
C ASP A 47 3.81 -24.33 -3.29
N GLY A 48 2.87 -24.47 -2.33
CA GLY A 48 1.46 -24.23 -2.59
C GLY A 48 1.19 -22.78 -3.01
N CYS A 49 1.71 -21.82 -2.24
CA CYS A 49 1.63 -20.39 -2.54
C CYS A 49 2.31 -20.08 -3.88
N TYR A 50 3.51 -20.61 -4.10
CA TYR A 50 4.25 -20.42 -5.34
C TYR A 50 3.44 -20.86 -6.57
N ASN A 51 2.97 -22.12 -6.56
CA ASN A 51 2.27 -22.70 -7.69
C ASN A 51 0.94 -21.99 -7.95
N GLU A 52 0.24 -21.56 -6.90
CA GLU A 52 -0.99 -20.78 -7.00
C GLU A 52 -0.75 -19.43 -7.68
N LEU A 53 0.25 -18.66 -7.24
CA LEU A 53 0.56 -17.36 -7.83
C LEU A 53 0.98 -17.44 -9.31
N ILE A 54 1.74 -18.49 -9.67
CA ILE A 54 2.10 -18.78 -11.07
C ILE A 54 0.85 -19.13 -11.88
N THR A 55 -0.01 -20.01 -11.34
CA THR A 55 -1.22 -20.48 -12.05
C THR A 55 -2.19 -19.33 -12.32
N ILE A 56 -2.32 -18.39 -11.38
CA ILE A 56 -3.19 -17.20 -11.53
C ILE A 56 -2.53 -16.14 -12.45
N GLY A 57 -1.22 -16.22 -12.70
CA GLY A 57 -0.47 -15.25 -13.50
C GLY A 57 -0.10 -13.97 -12.75
N ILE A 58 -0.13 -13.99 -11.42
CA ILE A 58 0.33 -12.87 -10.58
C ILE A 58 1.87 -12.87 -10.50
N LEU A 59 2.46 -14.06 -10.45
CA LEU A 59 3.91 -14.26 -10.43
C LEU A 59 4.36 -14.77 -11.82
N LEU A 60 5.50 -14.27 -12.28
CA LEU A 60 6.13 -14.66 -13.53
C LEU A 60 7.49 -15.29 -13.25
N GLU A 61 7.86 -16.29 -14.05
CA GLU A 61 9.21 -16.82 -14.13
C GLU A 61 9.93 -16.19 -15.33
N GLU A 62 11.17 -15.73 -15.12
CA GLU A 62 12.02 -15.17 -16.16
C GLU A 62 13.41 -15.77 -16.08
N ASP A 63 13.94 -16.22 -17.22
CA ASP A 63 15.33 -16.66 -17.31
C ASP A 63 16.24 -15.46 -17.58
N ILE A 64 17.14 -15.19 -16.64
CA ILE A 64 18.14 -14.12 -16.79
C ILE A 64 19.54 -14.71 -16.94
N LEU A 65 20.39 -13.99 -17.66
CA LEU A 65 21.80 -14.32 -17.81
C LEU A 65 22.59 -13.60 -16.73
N LYS A 66 23.26 -14.36 -15.86
CA LYS A 66 24.21 -13.83 -14.89
C LYS A 66 25.61 -13.93 -15.47
N ILE A 67 26.24 -12.78 -15.68
CA ILE A 67 27.64 -12.69 -16.13
C ILE A 67 28.53 -12.69 -14.88
N ASN A 68 29.42 -13.67 -14.78
CA ASN A 68 30.41 -13.76 -13.71
C ASN A 68 31.75 -13.24 -14.25
N ASP A 69 32.07 -11.97 -13.99
CA ASP A 69 33.32 -11.32 -14.42
C ASP A 69 34.50 -11.65 -13.49
N THR A 70 34.65 -12.92 -13.10
CA THR A 70 35.79 -13.35 -12.29
C THR A 70 37.01 -13.55 -13.20
N PRO A 71 38.14 -12.84 -13.00
CA PRO A 71 39.32 -12.97 -13.85
C PRO A 71 39.88 -14.40 -13.80
N GLY A 72 40.07 -15.03 -14.97
CA GLY A 72 40.67 -16.37 -15.09
C GLY A 72 39.69 -17.53 -15.37
N MET A 73 38.39 -17.27 -15.55
CA MET A 73 37.41 -18.28 -15.97
C MET A 73 37.30 -18.42 -17.50
N ALA A 74 37.11 -19.66 -17.99
CA ALA A 74 36.88 -19.95 -19.40
C ALA A 74 35.56 -19.35 -19.89
N ALA A 75 35.49 -18.90 -21.15
CA ALA A 75 34.34 -18.16 -21.70
C ALA A 75 32.96 -18.84 -21.53
N VAL A 76 32.91 -20.18 -21.38
CA VAL A 76 31.68 -20.97 -21.19
C VAL A 76 31.15 -20.91 -19.74
N SER A 77 31.99 -20.65 -18.74
CA SER A 77 31.56 -20.52 -17.33
C SER A 77 31.21 -19.08 -16.92
N VAL A 78 31.33 -18.14 -17.85
CA VAL A 78 31.05 -16.71 -17.64
C VAL A 78 29.55 -16.41 -17.64
N ILE A 79 28.74 -17.19 -18.38
CA ILE A 79 27.29 -16.93 -18.53
C ILE A 79 26.50 -18.06 -17.87
N GLN A 80 25.89 -17.79 -16.71
CA GLN A 80 24.97 -18.72 -16.04
C GLN A 80 23.53 -18.29 -16.28
N ARG A 81 22.69 -19.18 -16.80
CA ARG A 81 21.23 -18.99 -16.81
C ARG A 81 20.69 -19.25 -15.42
N THR A 82 19.95 -18.29 -14.87
CA THR A 82 19.20 -18.48 -13.63
C THR A 82 17.77 -18.04 -13.85
N THR A 83 16.82 -18.81 -13.34
CA THR A 83 15.41 -18.43 -13.33
C THR A 83 15.16 -17.58 -12.09
N VAL A 84 14.63 -16.38 -12.32
CA VAL A 84 14.13 -15.48 -11.29
C VAL A 84 12.61 -15.41 -11.36
N VAL A 85 12.00 -14.96 -10.28
CA VAL A 85 10.58 -14.66 -10.22
C VAL A 85 10.35 -13.19 -9.89
N ARG A 86 9.31 -12.64 -10.50
CA ARG A 86 8.81 -11.29 -10.21
C ARG A 86 7.30 -11.24 -10.29
N PHE A 87 6.72 -10.24 -9.66
CA PHE A 87 5.30 -9.97 -9.82
C PHE A 87 5.03 -9.38 -11.21
N TYR A 88 3.92 -9.78 -11.83
CA TYR A 88 3.45 -9.22 -13.10
C TYR A 88 3.33 -7.70 -13.01
N HIS A 89 2.80 -7.20 -11.89
CA HIS A 89 2.66 -5.78 -11.59
C HIS A 89 3.01 -5.48 -10.13
N LYS A 90 3.69 -4.34 -9.88
CA LYS A 90 4.08 -3.90 -8.52
C LYS A 90 2.89 -3.83 -7.56
N LEU A 91 1.72 -3.41 -8.06
CA LEU A 91 0.47 -3.35 -7.28
C LEU A 91 0.10 -4.68 -6.60
N PHE A 92 0.38 -5.83 -7.21
CA PHE A 92 0.11 -7.11 -6.57
C PHE A 92 1.03 -7.31 -5.37
N ALA A 93 2.32 -6.99 -5.51
CA ALA A 93 3.26 -7.05 -4.41
C ALA A 93 2.84 -6.10 -3.27
N GLU A 94 2.42 -4.88 -3.62
CA GLU A 94 1.92 -3.89 -2.66
C GLU A 94 0.63 -4.34 -1.96
N TRP A 95 -0.26 -5.05 -2.66
CA TRP A 95 -1.48 -5.61 -2.08
C TRP A 95 -1.18 -6.69 -1.04
N TYR A 96 -0.25 -7.61 -1.32
CA TYR A 96 0.16 -8.62 -0.33
C TYR A 96 0.92 -7.98 0.85
N ALA A 97 1.79 -7.00 0.60
CA ALA A 97 2.44 -6.25 1.66
C ALA A 97 1.42 -5.48 2.54
N ALA A 98 0.37 -4.92 1.94
CA ALA A 98 -0.71 -4.24 2.65
C ALA A 98 -1.48 -5.18 3.57
N ASN A 99 -1.63 -6.46 3.21
CA ASN A 99 -2.24 -7.46 4.09
C ASN A 99 -1.41 -7.72 5.35
N TYR A 100 -0.07 -7.61 5.28
CA TYR A 100 0.79 -7.65 6.46
C TYR A 100 0.63 -6.37 7.29
N LEU A 101 0.78 -5.21 6.64
CA LEU A 101 0.67 -3.92 7.30
C LEU A 101 -0.67 -3.76 8.01
N SER A 102 -1.80 -4.09 7.37
CA SER A 102 -3.14 -3.95 7.96
C SER A 102 -3.34 -4.81 9.20
N LYS A 103 -2.74 -6.00 9.25
CA LYS A 103 -2.79 -6.89 10.42
C LYS A 103 -1.96 -6.35 11.57
N CYS A 104 -0.69 -6.00 11.32
CA CYS A 104 0.18 -5.40 12.34
C CYS A 104 -0.42 -4.10 12.86
N ALA A 105 -0.90 -3.27 11.93
CA ALA A 105 -1.46 -1.97 12.24
C ALA A 105 -2.79 -2.05 12.99
N GLY A 106 -3.61 -3.06 12.70
CA GLY A 106 -4.87 -3.29 13.40
C GLY A 106 -4.75 -4.01 14.75
N SER A 107 -3.61 -4.66 15.03
CA SER A 107 -3.37 -5.43 16.26
C SER A 107 -2.94 -4.53 17.43
N MET A 108 -3.35 -4.88 18.66
CA MET A 108 -2.87 -4.21 19.89
C MET A 108 -1.45 -4.66 20.30
N GLU A 109 -0.95 -5.76 19.75
CA GLU A 109 0.37 -6.33 20.07
C GLU A 109 1.51 -5.44 19.62
N HIS A 110 1.30 -4.65 18.56
CA HIS A 110 2.28 -3.72 18.02
C HIS A 110 1.92 -2.31 18.50
N GLY A 111 2.70 -1.80 19.46
CA GLY A 111 2.51 -0.46 20.02
C GLY A 111 2.90 0.66 19.05
N ALA A 112 2.59 1.92 19.41
CA ALA A 112 2.90 3.10 18.60
C ALA A 112 4.40 3.23 18.23
N LEU A 113 5.30 2.73 19.09
CA LEU A 113 6.74 2.71 18.84
C LEU A 113 7.16 1.78 17.69
N TRP A 114 6.49 0.63 17.53
CA TRP A 114 6.75 -0.27 16.40
C TRP A 114 6.35 0.43 15.09
N PHE A 115 5.15 1.02 15.09
CA PHE A 115 4.66 1.81 13.98
C PHE A 115 5.62 2.92 13.58
N GLN A 116 6.10 3.71 14.54
CA GLN A 116 7.00 4.80 14.24
C GLN A 116 8.31 4.30 13.63
N LYS A 117 8.93 3.26 14.21
CA LYS A 117 10.19 2.69 13.70
C LYS A 117 10.08 2.09 12.31
N GLU A 118 8.96 1.44 11.99
CA GLU A 118 8.77 0.87 10.65
C GLU A 118 8.45 1.95 9.63
N PHE A 119 7.66 2.96 9.98
CA PHE A 119 7.32 4.01 9.04
C PHE A 119 8.45 5.03 8.85
N GLU A 120 9.35 5.22 9.83
CA GLU A 120 10.58 6.01 9.64
C GLU A 120 11.47 5.48 8.52
N LYS A 121 11.35 4.18 8.17
CA LYS A 121 12.09 3.56 7.06
C LYS A 121 11.37 3.71 5.72
N ILE A 122 10.11 4.13 5.71
CA ILE A 122 9.22 4.07 4.56
C ILE A 122 8.85 5.49 4.14
N ASN A 123 9.16 5.86 2.90
CA ASN A 123 8.52 7.01 2.30
C ASN A 123 7.08 6.64 1.89
N PRO A 124 6.03 7.24 2.50
CA PRO A 124 4.66 6.86 2.22
C PRO A 124 4.23 7.11 0.77
N VAL A 125 4.92 8.02 0.07
CA VAL A 125 4.68 8.32 -1.35
C VAL A 125 5.13 7.16 -2.25
N ASP A 126 6.28 6.55 -1.95
CA ASP A 126 6.89 5.48 -2.77
C ASP A 126 6.13 4.14 -2.69
N LEU A 127 5.35 3.97 -1.62
CA LEU A 127 4.52 2.80 -1.34
C LEU A 127 3.06 3.20 -1.08
N GLN A 128 2.57 4.21 -1.80
CA GLN A 128 1.24 4.77 -1.57
C GLN A 128 0.10 3.73 -1.58
N PHE A 129 0.23 2.68 -2.39
CA PHE A 129 -0.78 1.63 -2.48
C PHE A 129 -0.75 0.68 -1.30
N VAL A 130 0.41 0.47 -0.65
CA VAL A 130 0.51 -0.35 0.57
C VAL A 130 -0.36 0.25 1.67
N PHE A 131 -0.24 1.56 1.91
CA PHE A 131 -1.03 2.25 2.94
C PHE A 131 -2.52 2.35 2.58
N ARG A 132 -2.84 2.68 1.33
CA ARG A 132 -4.23 2.77 0.86
C ARG A 132 -4.95 1.44 0.97
N PHE A 133 -4.35 0.35 0.46
CA PHE A 133 -4.92 -0.98 0.62
C PHE A 133 -5.01 -1.39 2.09
N ALA A 134 -4.00 -1.10 2.92
CA ALA A 134 -4.06 -1.44 4.34
C ALA A 134 -5.22 -0.74 5.07
N CYS A 135 -5.51 0.51 4.68
CA CYS A 135 -6.65 1.27 5.18
C CYS A 135 -7.99 0.64 4.77
N GLY A 136 -8.13 0.22 3.51
CA GLY A 136 -9.34 -0.47 3.03
C GLY A 136 -9.52 -1.87 3.61
N LEU A 137 -8.43 -2.56 3.98
CA LEU A 137 -8.47 -3.92 4.54
C LEU A 137 -8.83 -3.95 6.04
N ASN A 138 -8.50 -2.91 6.82
CA ASN A 138 -8.71 -2.92 8.27
C ASN A 138 -8.98 -1.51 8.82
N LYS A 139 -10.20 -1.30 9.36
CA LYS A 139 -10.63 -0.01 9.94
C LYS A 139 -9.71 0.48 11.08
N LYS A 140 -9.28 -0.40 11.99
CA LYS A 140 -8.37 -0.03 13.09
C LYS A 140 -6.99 0.35 12.58
N ALA A 141 -6.49 -0.38 11.57
CA ALA A 141 -5.24 -0.02 10.90
C ALA A 141 -5.36 1.35 10.25
N SER A 142 -6.47 1.62 9.56
CA SER A 142 -6.69 2.89 8.88
C SER A 142 -6.65 4.07 9.83
N SER A 143 -7.36 4.03 10.96
CA SER A 143 -7.33 5.12 11.95
C SER A 143 -5.91 5.42 12.44
N ARG A 144 -5.08 4.38 12.64
CA ARG A 144 -3.68 4.55 13.09
C ARG A 144 -2.77 5.06 11.98
N ILE A 145 -2.93 4.56 10.76
CA ILE A 145 -2.17 5.00 9.58
C ILE A 145 -2.49 6.47 9.29
N ILE A 146 -3.76 6.86 9.23
CA ILE A 146 -4.19 8.26 9.00
C ILE A 146 -3.61 9.17 10.07
N LYS A 147 -3.70 8.78 11.35
CA LYS A 147 -3.12 9.55 12.46
C LYS A 147 -1.61 9.75 12.31
N TYR A 148 -0.88 8.71 11.90
CA TYR A 148 0.54 8.81 11.60
C TYR A 148 0.81 9.79 10.43
N LEU A 149 0.08 9.64 9.32
CA LEU A 149 0.26 10.46 8.12
C LEU A 149 -0.04 11.95 8.35
N LYS A 150 -0.91 12.30 9.30
CA LYS A 150 -1.11 13.69 9.72
C LYS A 150 0.10 14.29 10.45
N GLY A 151 0.93 13.44 11.06
CA GLY A 151 2.11 13.86 11.82
C GLY A 151 3.36 14.07 10.97
N ILE A 152 3.34 13.70 9.69
CA ILE A 152 4.47 13.90 8.77
C ILE A 152 4.24 15.12 7.88
N LYS A 153 5.32 15.80 7.49
CA LYS A 153 5.26 16.95 6.58
C LYS A 153 4.61 16.52 5.25
N ASP A 154 3.67 17.32 4.76
CA ASP A 154 2.91 17.09 3.51
C ASP A 154 2.07 15.79 3.47
N GLY A 155 1.93 15.08 4.60
CA GLY A 155 1.21 13.81 4.67
C GLY A 155 -0.32 13.92 4.73
N GLN A 156 -0.87 15.13 4.93
CA GLN A 156 -2.31 15.35 4.99
C GLN A 156 -3.00 14.95 3.67
N SER A 157 -2.43 15.34 2.54
CA SER A 157 -2.90 14.96 1.20
C SER A 157 -2.97 13.44 1.03
N PHE A 158 -1.99 12.72 1.60
CA PHE A 158 -1.96 11.26 1.52
C PHE A 158 -2.93 10.60 2.52
N ALA A 159 -3.12 11.21 3.69
CA ALA A 159 -4.12 10.79 4.66
C ALA A 159 -5.55 10.88 4.09
N ILE A 160 -5.85 11.91 3.29
CA ILE A 160 -7.11 12.07 2.54
C ILE A 160 -7.33 10.87 1.60
N LEU A 161 -6.32 10.45 0.85
CA LEU A 161 -6.45 9.29 -0.05
C LEU A 161 -6.68 8.00 0.74
N CYS A 162 -5.98 7.80 1.86
CA CYS A 162 -6.16 6.64 2.73
C CYS A 162 -7.55 6.60 3.38
N PHE A 163 -8.12 7.77 3.69
CA PHE A 163 -9.46 7.88 4.25
C PHE A 163 -10.55 7.35 3.30
N PHE A 164 -10.46 7.67 2.01
CA PHE A 164 -11.45 7.22 1.01
C PHE A 164 -11.46 5.72 0.74
N GLU A 165 -10.41 5.00 1.15
CA GLU A 165 -10.39 3.54 1.04
C GLU A 165 -11.26 2.87 2.12
N GLN A 166 -11.62 3.60 3.18
CA GLN A 166 -12.50 3.07 4.20
C GLN A 166 -13.94 2.97 3.69
N VAL A 167 -14.56 1.81 3.90
CA VAL A 167 -16.01 1.62 3.77
C VAL A 167 -16.60 1.72 5.18
N GLY A 168 -17.33 2.79 5.47
CA GLY A 168 -17.86 3.06 6.81
C GLY A 168 -19.28 3.63 6.83
N GLU A 169 -19.92 3.53 7.99
CA GLU A 169 -21.20 4.19 8.32
C GLU A 169 -21.00 5.72 8.35
N THR A 170 -22.05 6.47 8.04
CA THR A 170 -21.98 7.93 7.80
C THR A 170 -21.44 8.74 8.98
N ASP A 171 -21.70 8.31 10.21
CA ASP A 171 -21.34 9.10 11.40
C ASP A 171 -19.84 9.05 11.72
N ASP A 172 -19.23 7.87 11.51
CA ASP A 172 -17.78 7.69 11.67
C ASP A 172 -16.99 8.48 10.61
N VAL A 173 -17.57 8.59 9.41
CA VAL A 173 -17.01 9.36 8.29
C VAL A 173 -16.96 10.84 8.66
N VAL A 174 -18.05 11.41 9.21
CA VAL A 174 -18.08 12.83 9.59
C VAL A 174 -17.06 13.15 10.69
N ALA A 175 -16.96 12.32 11.73
CA ALA A 175 -15.99 12.54 12.81
C ALA A 175 -14.53 12.52 12.31
N MET A 176 -14.20 11.56 11.44
CA MET A 176 -12.87 11.48 10.82
C MET A 176 -12.60 12.64 9.87
N VAL A 177 -13.59 13.11 9.11
CA VAL A 177 -13.45 14.30 8.25
C VAL A 177 -13.12 15.53 9.10
N LYS A 178 -13.83 15.76 10.21
CA LYS A 178 -13.52 16.88 11.12
C LYS A 178 -12.08 16.80 11.64
N ASP A 179 -11.66 15.62 12.09
CA ASP A 179 -10.28 15.42 12.55
C ASP A 179 -9.27 15.69 11.42
N LEU A 180 -9.52 15.19 10.22
CA LEU A 180 -8.60 15.32 9.07
C LEU A 180 -8.45 16.76 8.57
N LEU A 181 -9.52 17.55 8.68
CA LEU A 181 -9.54 18.98 8.31
C LEU A 181 -9.06 19.90 9.45
N THR A 182 -8.80 19.35 10.64
CA THR A 182 -8.26 20.12 11.75
C THR A 182 -6.84 20.59 11.40
N GLY A 183 -6.67 21.91 11.24
CA GLY A 183 -5.44 22.54 10.77
C GLY A 183 -5.55 23.21 9.39
N GLY A 184 -6.72 23.13 8.74
CA GLY A 184 -6.95 23.67 7.41
C GLY A 184 -6.53 22.69 6.31
N VAL A 185 -6.94 22.99 5.07
CA VAL A 185 -6.59 22.21 3.88
C VAL A 185 -6.19 23.16 2.78
N THR A 186 -5.09 22.83 2.10
CA THR A 186 -4.60 23.57 0.94
C THR A 186 -4.77 22.71 -0.31
N ILE A 187 -5.30 23.29 -1.38
CA ILE A 187 -5.33 22.69 -2.73
C ILE A 187 -4.33 23.46 -3.58
N THR A 188 -3.37 22.75 -4.17
CA THR A 188 -2.32 23.34 -5.01
C THR A 188 -2.48 22.96 -6.48
N SER A 189 -1.95 23.79 -7.38
CA SER A 189 -1.90 23.47 -8.82
C SER A 189 -0.96 22.29 -9.14
N THR A 190 -0.01 22.01 -8.24
CA THR A 190 0.91 20.88 -8.33
C THR A 190 0.31 19.55 -7.84
N ASP A 191 -0.85 19.58 -7.19
CA ASP A 191 -1.55 18.38 -6.75
C ASP A 191 -1.98 17.53 -7.95
N SER A 192 -1.90 16.20 -7.79
CA SER A 192 -2.49 15.30 -8.80
C SER A 192 -4.00 15.52 -8.90
N ARG A 193 -4.57 15.30 -10.09
CA ARG A 193 -6.04 15.36 -10.28
C ARG A 193 -6.81 14.45 -9.32
N LEU A 194 -6.21 13.31 -8.95
CA LEU A 194 -6.79 12.41 -7.96
C LEU A 194 -6.90 13.09 -6.59
N LEU A 195 -5.80 13.68 -6.14
CA LEU A 195 -5.74 14.38 -4.86
C LEU A 195 -6.70 15.58 -4.83
N GLN A 196 -6.71 16.42 -5.86
CA GLN A 196 -7.63 17.56 -5.95
C GLN A 196 -9.09 17.10 -5.83
N ARG A 197 -9.48 16.04 -6.55
CA ARG A 197 -10.84 15.49 -6.50
C ARG A 197 -11.18 14.93 -5.13
N SER A 198 -10.26 14.19 -4.51
CA SER A 198 -10.44 13.65 -3.16
C SER A 198 -10.58 14.77 -2.13
N THR A 199 -9.75 15.82 -2.21
CA THR A 199 -9.83 16.97 -1.31
C THR A 199 -11.16 17.70 -1.43
N ILE A 200 -11.63 17.96 -2.66
CA ILE A 200 -12.95 18.57 -2.91
C ILE A 200 -14.07 17.72 -2.33
N GLN A 201 -14.01 16.39 -2.47
CA GLN A 201 -15.01 15.48 -1.90
C GLN A 201 -15.06 15.54 -0.37
N ILE A 202 -13.92 15.62 0.32
CA ILE A 202 -13.91 15.78 1.78
C ILE A 202 -14.50 17.13 2.20
N LEU A 203 -14.18 18.20 1.48
CA LEU A 203 -14.74 19.52 1.75
C LEU A 203 -16.27 19.55 1.56
N ASP A 204 -16.79 18.88 0.53
CA ASP A 204 -18.23 18.74 0.30
C ASP A 204 -18.92 17.96 1.44
N ILE A 205 -18.30 16.89 1.94
CA ILE A 205 -18.79 16.14 3.12
C ILE A 205 -18.81 17.04 4.37
N ALA A 206 -17.74 17.81 4.60
CA ALA A 206 -17.64 18.72 5.75
C ALA A 206 -18.69 19.85 5.69
N ALA A 207 -18.89 20.43 4.50
CA ALA A 207 -19.87 21.49 4.27
C ALA A 207 -21.31 21.03 4.52
N LYS A 208 -21.64 19.79 4.14
CA LYS A 208 -22.97 19.20 4.34
C LYS A 208 -23.26 18.77 5.78
N SER A 209 -22.25 18.71 6.64
CA SER A 209 -22.34 18.20 8.02
C SER A 209 -22.21 19.30 9.09
N ASP A 210 -22.45 20.57 8.72
CA ASP A 210 -22.33 21.76 9.58
C ASP A 210 -21.01 21.83 10.36
N SER A 211 -19.91 21.47 9.70
CA SER A 211 -18.57 21.42 10.29
C SER A 211 -17.49 22.06 9.41
N ALA A 212 -17.82 23.21 8.84
CA ALA A 212 -16.94 23.94 7.94
C ALA A 212 -15.63 24.37 8.63
N PRO A 213 -14.45 24.01 8.08
CA PRO A 213 -13.16 24.54 8.55
C PRO A 213 -12.93 25.97 8.06
N ALA A 214 -11.99 26.68 8.70
CA ALA A 214 -11.49 27.98 8.24
C ALA A 214 -10.71 27.80 6.93
N PHE A 215 -11.05 28.59 5.90
CA PHE A 215 -10.44 28.50 4.57
C PHE A 215 -9.28 29.49 4.39
N SER A 216 -8.19 29.06 3.76
CA SER A 216 -7.20 29.94 3.14
C SER A 216 -6.89 29.46 1.73
N PHE A 217 -7.31 30.20 0.71
CA PHE A 217 -6.88 30.00 -0.66
C PHE A 217 -5.58 30.77 -0.89
N SER A 218 -4.45 30.08 -1.04
CA SER A 218 -3.24 30.68 -1.61
C SER A 218 -3.19 30.39 -3.10
N SER A 219 -3.68 31.35 -3.90
CA SER A 219 -3.38 31.38 -5.32
C SER A 219 -1.93 31.85 -5.47
N ILE A 220 -1.01 30.92 -5.69
CA ILE A 220 0.27 31.27 -6.33
C ILE A 220 0.01 31.14 -7.83
N CYS A 221 -0.46 32.24 -8.42
CA CYS A 221 -0.34 32.46 -9.86
C CYS A 221 1.16 32.51 -10.18
N CYS A 222 1.65 31.51 -10.90
CA CYS A 222 2.81 31.64 -11.78
C CYS A 222 2.31 31.57 -13.22
#